data_AF-A0A7W1L0C3-F1
#
_entry.id   AF-A0A7W1L0C3-F1
#
_cell.length_a   1.000
_cell.length_b   1.000
_cell.length_c   1.000
_cell.angle_alpha   90.00
_cell.angle_beta   90.00
_cell.angle_gamma   90.00
#
_symmetry.space_group_name_H-M   'P 1'
#
loop_
_entity.id
_entity.type
_entity.pdbx_description
1 polymer ?
#
loop_
_entity_poly.entity_id
_entity_poly.type
_entity_poly.pdbx_seq_one_letter_code
_entity_poly.pdbx_strand_id
1 'polypeptide(L)'
;MHAAMKTIFPGDNPVVLAQRMPPLNPVLDTMGALFDDKMAIVNASLRGEVRGISLPLLLDLARKPVFLHDNSVPSLDNLLDPGRGSTAPHPFYLSDARARVDMAAFLRSLDTR
;
A
#
# COMPACT_ATOMS: atom_id res chain seq x y z
N MET A 1 11.32 -12.42 9.67
CA MET A 1 12.18 -11.23 9.49
C MET A 1 11.35 -10.01 9.83
N HIS A 2 11.80 -9.18 10.77
CA HIS A 2 11.11 -7.93 11.12
C HIS A 2 11.64 -6.81 10.23
N ALA A 3 10.76 -6.16 9.47
CA ALA A 3 11.09 -4.90 8.81
C ALA A 3 10.68 -3.76 9.72
N ALA A 4 11.56 -2.78 9.95
CA ALA A 4 11.20 -1.58 10.70
C ALA A 4 10.13 -0.79 9.93
N MET A 5 9.27 0.00 10.61
CA MET A 5 8.30 0.85 9.91
C MET A 5 8.98 1.78 8.91
N LYS A 6 10.16 2.30 9.26
CA LYS A 6 11.00 3.09 8.34
C LYS A 6 11.49 2.33 7.11
N THR A 7 11.47 1.00 7.14
CA THR A 7 11.75 0.13 5.99
C THR A 7 10.51 -0.11 5.15
N ILE A 8 9.32 -0.20 5.77
CA ILE A 8 8.04 -0.47 5.10
C ILE A 8 7.46 0.82 4.49
N PHE A 9 7.55 1.91 5.23
CA PHE A 9 7.08 3.24 4.86
C PHE A 9 8.15 4.27 5.25
N PRO A 10 9.16 4.52 4.37
CA PRO A 10 10.25 5.45 4.67
C PRO A 10 9.81 6.90 4.92
N GLY A 11 8.64 7.28 4.41
CA GLY A 11 8.01 8.58 4.62
C GLY A 11 7.17 8.69 5.89
N ASP A 12 7.16 7.67 6.77
CA ASP A 12 6.42 7.67 8.02
C ASP A 12 6.90 8.80 8.94
N ASN A 13 6.04 9.79 9.15
CA ASN A 13 6.29 10.92 10.05
C ASN A 13 5.01 11.24 10.82
N PRO A 14 4.60 10.35 11.74
CA PRO A 14 3.29 10.41 12.35
C PRO A 14 3.18 11.56 13.35
N VAL A 15 2.05 12.24 13.30
CA VAL A 15 1.61 13.20 14.32
C VAL A 15 0.56 12.54 15.22
N VAL A 16 0.55 12.93 16.49
CA VAL A 16 -0.47 12.46 17.43
C VAL A 16 -1.75 13.24 17.20
N LEU A 17 -2.82 12.54 16.84
CA LEU A 17 -4.16 13.12 16.69
C LEU A 17 -4.95 13.06 17.99
N ALA A 18 -4.80 11.98 18.76
CA ALA A 18 -5.50 11.81 20.04
C ALA A 18 -4.73 10.90 21.00
N GLN A 19 -4.77 11.26 22.28
CA GLN A 19 -4.30 10.38 23.35
C GLN A 19 -5.38 9.33 23.68
N ARG A 20 -4.95 8.12 24.03
CA ARG A 20 -5.84 7.06 24.51
C ARG A 20 -5.39 6.57 25.88
N MET A 21 -6.32 5.99 26.63
CA MET A 21 -5.99 5.39 27.90
C MET A 21 -5.13 4.14 27.70
N PRO A 22 -4.04 3.97 28.49
CA PRO A 22 -3.29 2.73 28.51
C PRO A 22 -4.21 1.51 28.71
N PRO A 23 -3.96 0.37 28.05
CA PRO A 23 -2.74 0.02 27.29
C PRO A 23 -2.76 0.43 25.81
N LEU A 24 -3.73 1.25 25.38
CA LEU A 24 -3.83 1.65 23.98
C LEU A 24 -2.79 2.74 23.65
N ASN A 25 -2.07 2.56 22.55
CA ASN A 25 -1.19 3.60 22.01
C ASN A 25 -2.01 4.81 21.54
N PRO A 26 -1.44 6.02 21.44
CA PRO A 26 -2.12 7.17 20.86
C PRO A 26 -2.60 6.91 19.42
N VAL A 27 -3.59 7.68 18.97
CA VAL A 27 -3.98 7.73 17.56
C VAL A 27 -2.96 8.58 16.83
N LEU A 28 -2.36 8.01 15.79
CA LEU A 28 -1.31 8.60 14.97
C LEU A 28 -1.80 8.72 13.53
N ASP A 29 -1.26 9.69 12.80
CA ASP A 29 -1.47 9.84 11.36
C ASP A 29 -0.26 10.50 10.71
N THR A 30 0.11 10.07 9.50
CA THR A 30 1.09 10.77 8.66
C THR A 30 0.34 11.62 7.62
N MET A 31 0.08 12.87 7.99
CA MET A 31 -0.65 13.84 7.17
C MET A 31 -0.13 13.89 5.72
N GLY A 32 -1.04 13.72 4.75
CA GLY A 32 -0.73 13.77 3.33
C GLY A 32 -0.14 12.47 2.74
N ALA A 33 -0.03 11.41 3.55
CA ALA A 33 0.38 10.09 3.07
C ALA A 33 -0.77 9.08 3.18
N LEU A 34 -1.26 8.63 2.02
CA LEU A 34 -2.39 7.69 1.92
C LEU A 34 -2.08 6.25 2.36
N PHE A 35 -0.85 5.97 2.80
CA PHE A 35 -0.46 4.61 3.16
C PHE A 35 -1.10 4.18 4.49
N ASP A 36 -1.06 5.03 5.51
CA ASP A 36 -1.64 4.77 6.83
C ASP A 36 -3.19 4.71 6.74
N ASP A 37 -3.80 5.61 5.96
CA ASP A 37 -5.26 5.67 5.75
C ASP A 37 -5.88 4.45 5.04
N LYS A 38 -5.07 3.68 4.30
CA LYS A 38 -5.50 2.49 3.56
C LYS A 38 -5.10 1.19 4.26
N MET A 39 -4.31 1.29 5.33
CA MET A 39 -3.87 0.18 6.16
C MET A 39 -4.55 0.27 7.51
N ALA A 40 -5.60 -0.53 7.73
CA ALA A 40 -6.08 -0.76 9.09
C ALA A 40 -5.03 -1.60 9.84
N ILE A 41 -4.10 -0.95 10.54
CA ILE A 41 -3.27 -1.64 11.53
C ILE A 41 -4.16 -1.91 12.75
N VAL A 42 -4.94 -2.99 12.69
CA VAL A 42 -5.62 -3.51 13.88
C VAL A 42 -4.53 -4.00 14.82
N ASN A 43 -4.28 -3.26 15.89
CA ASN A 43 -3.43 -3.72 16.98
C ASN A 43 -4.18 -4.84 17.74
N ALA A 44 -4.30 -6.01 17.13
CA ALA A 44 -4.88 -7.21 17.72
C ALA A 44 -3.89 -7.93 18.66
N SER A 45 -2.80 -7.29 19.06
CA SER A 45 -1.82 -7.89 19.95
C SER A 45 -2.07 -7.41 21.37
N LEU A 46 -2.66 -8.29 22.19
CA LEU A 46 -2.50 -8.22 23.64
C LEU A 46 -1.02 -8.49 24.05
N ARG A 47 -0.15 -8.90 23.11
CA ARG A 47 1.24 -9.37 23.34
C ARG A 47 2.28 -9.08 22.23
N GLY A 48 2.14 -8.05 21.39
CA GLY A 48 3.22 -7.64 20.47
C GLY A 48 3.58 -8.62 19.34
N GLU A 49 2.64 -9.47 18.92
CA GLU A 49 2.82 -10.43 17.82
C GLU A 49 2.82 -9.78 16.42
N VAL A 50 3.28 -10.55 15.43
CA VAL A 50 3.76 -10.19 14.08
C VAL A 50 2.94 -9.11 13.34
N ARG A 51 3.64 -8.08 12.87
CA ARG A 51 3.14 -7.10 11.89
C ARG A 51 3.24 -7.68 10.48
N GLY A 52 2.11 -7.80 9.78
CA GLY A 52 2.02 -8.28 8.39
C GLY A 52 1.45 -7.23 7.46
N ILE A 53 1.72 -7.36 6.16
CA ILE A 53 1.13 -6.52 5.12
C ILE A 53 -0.18 -7.18 4.68
N SER A 54 -1.31 -6.47 4.77
CA SER A 54 -2.57 -6.96 4.24
C SER A 54 -2.52 -6.95 2.71
N LEU A 55 -2.99 -8.03 2.07
CA LEU A 55 -3.14 -8.05 0.61
C LEU A 55 -4.04 -6.88 0.18
N PRO A 56 -3.59 -6.01 -0.73
CA PRO A 56 -4.40 -4.89 -1.18
C PRO A 56 -5.63 -5.43 -1.91
N LEU A 57 -6.79 -4.86 -1.61
CA LEU A 57 -8.01 -5.13 -2.37
C LEU A 57 -7.82 -4.61 -3.79
N LEU A 58 -7.97 -5.49 -4.79
CA LEU A 58 -7.87 -5.15 -6.21
C LEU A 58 -9.17 -4.57 -6.79
N LEU A 59 -10.23 -4.54 -5.99
CA LEU A 59 -11.49 -3.90 -6.31
C LEU A 59 -11.30 -2.39 -6.29
N ASP A 60 -11.88 -1.70 -7.28
CA ASP A 60 -11.89 -0.23 -7.32
C ASP A 60 -10.46 0.40 -7.28
N LEU A 61 -9.53 -0.23 -8.00
CA LEU A 61 -8.19 0.34 -8.19
C LEU A 61 -8.20 1.56 -9.11
N ALA A 62 -9.19 1.68 -9.99
CA ALA A 62 -9.31 2.78 -10.95
C ALA A 62 -9.47 4.16 -10.30
N ARG A 63 -10.10 4.24 -9.13
CA ARG A 63 -10.27 5.51 -8.38
C ARG A 63 -9.03 5.93 -7.59
N LYS A 64 -7.97 5.12 -7.54
CA LYS A 64 -6.74 5.47 -6.80
C LYS A 64 -5.81 6.32 -7.68
N PRO A 65 -5.34 7.48 -7.17
CA PRO A 65 -4.42 8.35 -7.92
C PRO A 65 -2.96 7.87 -7.90
N VAL A 66 -2.61 6.97 -6.97
CA VAL A 66 -1.28 6.37 -6.80
C VAL A 66 -1.39 4.94 -6.25
N PHE A 67 -0.39 4.13 -6.57
CA PHE A 67 -0.25 2.71 -6.23
C PHE A 67 1.01 2.48 -5.40
N LEU A 68 1.08 1.28 -4.81
CA LEU A 68 2.10 0.85 -3.83
C LEU A 68 2.04 1.61 -2.50
N HIS A 69 2.79 1.11 -1.54
CA HIS A 69 2.81 1.60 -0.16
C HIS A 69 3.58 2.92 0.00
N ASP A 70 4.48 3.22 -0.94
CA ASP A 70 5.29 4.44 -0.96
C ASP A 70 4.74 5.51 -1.91
N ASN A 71 3.55 5.29 -2.49
CA ASN A 71 2.94 6.16 -3.50
C ASN A 71 3.80 6.41 -4.75
N SER A 72 4.80 5.56 -5.01
CA SER A 72 5.79 5.79 -6.09
C SER A 72 5.25 5.60 -7.50
N VAL A 73 4.04 5.05 -7.65
CA VAL A 73 3.49 4.65 -8.94
C VAL A 73 2.19 5.41 -9.24
N PRO A 74 2.12 6.23 -10.28
CA PRO A 74 0.96 7.10 -10.53
C PRO A 74 -0.15 6.46 -11.38
N SER A 75 0.04 5.26 -11.92
CA SER A 75 -0.95 4.61 -12.79
C SER A 75 -0.83 3.09 -12.80
N LEU A 76 -1.90 2.38 -13.22
CA LEU A 76 -1.87 0.94 -13.45
C LEU A 76 -0.89 0.54 -14.56
N ASP A 77 -0.75 1.36 -15.59
CA ASP A 77 0.20 1.08 -16.68
C ASP A 77 1.64 1.12 -16.15
N ASN A 78 1.97 2.12 -15.31
CA ASN A 78 3.27 2.20 -14.66
C ASN A 78 3.46 1.08 -13.63
N LEU A 79 2.41 0.66 -12.93
CA LEU A 79 2.48 -0.43 -11.96
C LEU A 79 2.93 -1.75 -12.62
N LEU A 80 2.43 -2.01 -13.82
CA LEU A 80 2.71 -3.24 -14.56
C LEU A 80 3.97 -3.14 -15.44
N ASP A 81 4.56 -1.95 -15.62
CA ASP A 81 5.71 -1.74 -16.51
C ASP A 81 7.04 -2.29 -15.94
N PRO A 82 7.66 -3.31 -16.58
CA PRO A 82 8.95 -3.84 -16.17
C PRO A 82 10.11 -2.84 -16.26
N GLY A 83 9.94 -1.70 -16.95
CA GLY A 83 10.92 -0.60 -16.98
C GLY A 83 11.28 -0.04 -15.60
N ARG A 84 10.48 -0.32 -14.56
CA ARG A 84 10.76 0.04 -13.16
C ARG A 84 11.88 -0.77 -12.51
N GLY A 85 12.38 -1.82 -13.17
CA GLY A 85 13.56 -2.57 -12.76
C GLY A 85 13.25 -3.79 -11.87
N SER A 86 14.13 -4.79 -11.93
CA SER A 86 13.94 -6.10 -11.27
C SER A 86 13.86 -6.07 -9.74
N THR A 87 14.26 -4.96 -9.12
CA THR A 87 14.23 -4.75 -7.67
C THR A 87 13.03 -3.91 -7.21
N ALA A 88 12.11 -3.55 -8.12
CA ALA A 88 10.95 -2.74 -7.78
C ALA A 88 10.07 -3.45 -6.72
N PRO A 89 9.38 -2.69 -5.83
CA PRO A 89 8.55 -3.26 -4.75
C PRO A 89 7.37 -4.12 -5.23
N HIS A 90 7.10 -4.15 -6.53
CA HIS A 90 6.10 -5.02 -7.16
C HIS A 90 6.74 -5.82 -8.29
N PRO A 91 6.75 -7.17 -8.22
CA PRO A 91 7.28 -8.00 -9.28
C PRO A 91 6.44 -7.91 -10.57
N PHE A 92 7.12 -8.01 -11.72
CA PHE A 92 6.50 -7.98 -13.05
C PHE A 92 6.32 -9.41 -13.53
N TYR A 93 5.08 -9.88 -13.56
CA TYR A 93 4.75 -11.24 -14.01
C TYR A 93 4.39 -11.32 -15.50
N LEU A 94 4.11 -10.18 -16.14
CA LEU A 94 3.69 -10.10 -17.55
C LEU A 94 4.80 -9.49 -18.40
N SER A 95 5.59 -10.34 -19.07
CA SER A 95 6.67 -9.92 -19.97
C SER A 95 6.15 -9.32 -21.28
N ASP A 96 5.01 -9.79 -21.78
CA ASP A 96 4.37 -9.29 -23.00
C ASP A 96 3.67 -7.92 -22.78
N ALA A 97 3.91 -6.98 -23.68
CA ALA A 97 3.38 -5.62 -23.58
C ALA A 97 1.86 -5.56 -23.77
N ARG A 98 1.30 -6.39 -24.65
CA ARG A 98 -0.13 -6.40 -24.92
C ARG A 98 -0.90 -7.01 -23.75
N ALA A 99 -0.38 -8.09 -23.17
CA ALA A 99 -0.93 -8.69 -21.96
C ALA A 99 -0.98 -7.71 -20.79
N ARG A 100 0.01 -6.80 -20.66
CA ARG A 100 -0.03 -5.73 -19.65
C ARG A 100 -1.15 -4.73 -19.89
N VAL A 101 -1.36 -4.31 -21.13
CA VAL A 101 -2.47 -3.41 -21.49
C VAL A 101 -3.81 -4.06 -21.18
N ASP A 102 -3.98 -5.33 -21.54
CA ASP A 102 -5.22 -6.08 -21.29
C ASP A 102 -5.46 -6.26 -19.78
N MET A 103 -4.40 -6.56 -19.00
CA MET A 103 -4.49 -6.63 -17.54
C MET A 103 -4.85 -5.28 -16.91
N ALA A 104 -4.24 -4.18 -17.36
CA ALA A 104 -4.60 -2.85 -16.89
C ALA A 104 -6.06 -2.52 -17.19
N ALA A 105 -6.57 -2.89 -18.37
CA ALA A 105 -7.98 -2.74 -18.73
C ALA A 105 -8.91 -3.58 -17.84
N PHE A 106 -8.54 -4.84 -17.57
CA PHE A 106 -9.28 -5.70 -16.66
C PHE A 106 -9.32 -5.14 -15.22
N LEU A 107 -8.18 -4.71 -14.68
CA LEU A 107 -8.14 -4.12 -13.33
C LEU A 107 -8.97 -2.84 -13.21
N ARG A 108 -9.04 -2.04 -14.30
CA ARG A 108 -9.95 -0.88 -14.36
C ARG A 108 -11.42 -1.28 -14.40
N SER A 109 -11.77 -2.42 -14.98
CA SER A 109 -13.17 -2.86 -15.09
C SER A 109 -13.72 -3.46 -13.79
N LEU A 110 -12.86 -3.79 -12.82
CA LEU A 110 -13.25 -4.20 -11.46
C LEU A 110 -13.74 -3.02 -10.59
N ASP A 111 -13.93 -1.85 -11.19
CA ASP A 111 -14.57 -0.72 -10.53
C ASP A 111 -16.06 -1.02 -10.27
N THR A 112 -16.52 -0.87 -9.03
CA THR A 112 -17.82 -1.40 -8.59
C THR A 112 -19.01 -0.48 -8.82
N ARG A 113 -18.79 0.75 -9.31
CA ARG A 113 -19.77 1.85 -9.27
C ARG A 113 -20.17 2.27 -7.85
#